data_AF-A0A1B6LU37-F1
#
_entry.id   AF-A0A1B6LU37-F1
#
_cell.length_a   1.000
_cell.length_b   1.000
_cell.length_c   1.000
_cell.angle_alpha   90.00
_cell.angle_beta   90.00
_cell.angle_gamma   90.00
#
_symmetry.space_group_name_H-M   'P 1'
#
loop_
_entity.id
_entity.type
_entity.pdbx_description
1 polymer ?
#
loop_
_entity_poly.entity_id
_entity_poly.type
_entity_poly.pdbx_seq_one_letter_code
_entity_poly.pdbx_strand_id
1 'polypeptide(L)'
;MSPPESVHNFSSTGTWDSDNAPESLLNQCFLYIVRNLSTVCSLNQRTNRYELHSGLALPRELCEKFFQFYYQNVGLVDDKFVNIFRNPNVTNLKRVRLRNSKISDEGLEMLLKHNLIELDLEECRNVTDKSLSVLNQYGQNLMYLTIGIGAKLLPNGSVNSDDLTCEPILKTPNLKRLCIRNFMSVGIQKNPMYFSASFQSLSSLTHLDLSGCIEIENFTFLTLLTNVTYLVLHNVAKIQDGLPSILQLTNLRHLDISQSSEKLRTFRNENYTLAEIVINLPNLVSLDISGTNLAGTGVAETKNECGMVSDIPGLNSRVFNPLQFLGLYGTQHGACRRHDIPAREISGDANEKQILNAATAYIDRSEVLQRVLNDLYHLFRYDHCAQISKALNVVLKAMDRHISEKHIQISGSATLFYIVKNKDIPPFPAKIKRTIISTLLNGMNAHRDDDTMMRNGCLTLCQFKIPHDVLFEYERLVLMLLHIVSNMEQEGFVQRIGIYLLNSLACQVDNYQKQLLGDLCAIEKMLKLICDRINRKVCDDVLEVA
;
A
#
# COMPACT_ATOMS: atom_id res chain seq x y z
N MET A 1 9.11 -21.04 -15.57
CA MET A 1 9.11 -20.82 -14.11
C MET A 1 8.49 -19.45 -13.86
N SER A 2 7.31 -19.43 -13.23
CA SER A 2 6.39 -18.28 -13.16
C SER A 2 6.96 -17.09 -12.38
N PRO A 3 6.73 -15.83 -12.82
CA PRO A 3 7.05 -14.66 -12.03
C PRO A 3 6.10 -14.55 -10.82
N PRO A 4 6.56 -14.12 -9.64
CA PRO A 4 5.66 -13.80 -8.55
C PRO A 4 4.95 -12.48 -8.85
N GLU A 5 3.64 -12.59 -9.03
CA GLU A 5 2.62 -11.69 -8.48
C GLU A 5 3.01 -10.21 -8.33
N SER A 6 3.09 -9.51 -9.47
CA SER A 6 2.81 -8.08 -9.52
C SER A 6 1.77 -7.81 -10.60
N VAL A 7 0.61 -7.31 -10.16
CA VAL A 7 -0.42 -6.57 -10.90
C VAL A 7 -1.28 -7.33 -11.93
N HIS A 8 -0.93 -8.54 -12.41
CA HIS A 8 -1.69 -9.19 -13.51
C HIS A 8 -2.33 -10.57 -13.27
N ASN A 9 -2.45 -11.05 -12.03
CA ASN A 9 -3.32 -12.19 -11.71
C ASN A 9 -4.39 -11.80 -10.68
N PHE A 10 -5.43 -11.08 -11.11
CA PHE A 10 -6.69 -10.95 -10.37
C PHE A 10 -7.82 -11.58 -11.16
N SER A 11 -7.74 -12.91 -11.33
CA SER A 11 -8.92 -13.75 -11.52
C SER A 11 -9.14 -14.62 -10.27
N SER A 12 -9.15 -14.01 -9.09
CA SER A 12 -9.96 -14.54 -8.01
C SER A 12 -11.36 -13.96 -8.20
N THR A 13 -12.17 -14.66 -8.99
CA THR A 13 -13.63 -14.59 -8.94
C THR A 13 -14.14 -15.14 -7.60
N GLY A 14 -13.53 -14.72 -6.49
CA GLY A 14 -13.92 -15.13 -5.14
C GLY A 14 -15.30 -14.55 -4.85
N THR A 15 -16.33 -15.27 -5.25
CA THR A 15 -17.66 -15.13 -4.69
C THR A 15 -17.52 -15.39 -3.19
N TRP A 16 -18.36 -14.73 -2.40
CA TRP A 16 -18.27 -14.72 -0.93
C TRP A 16 -18.55 -16.09 -0.29
N ASP A 17 -18.70 -17.13 -1.11
CA ASP A 17 -19.06 -18.49 -0.73
C ASP A 17 -17.91 -19.28 -0.11
N SER A 18 -16.64 -18.89 -0.32
CA SER A 18 -15.48 -19.63 0.19
C SER A 18 -15.07 -19.29 1.64
N ASP A 19 -15.74 -18.34 2.30
CA ASP A 19 -15.22 -17.66 3.51
C ASP A 19 -15.94 -17.99 4.83
N ASN A 20 -16.73 -19.06 4.86
CA ASN A 20 -17.42 -19.55 6.07
C ASN A 20 -16.57 -20.47 6.97
N ALA A 21 -15.32 -20.76 6.60
CA ALA A 21 -14.45 -21.65 7.38
C ALA A 21 -13.89 -20.96 8.65
N PRO A 22 -13.85 -21.64 9.81
CA PRO A 22 -13.25 -21.11 11.02
C PRO A 22 -11.73 -20.90 10.85
N GLU A 23 -11.16 -20.01 11.67
CA GLU A 23 -9.73 -19.75 11.66
C GLU A 23 -8.94 -21.01 12.05
N SER A 24 -7.85 -21.30 11.33
CA SER A 24 -7.03 -22.49 11.61
C SER A 24 -6.39 -22.42 13.00
N LEU A 25 -6.27 -23.57 13.66
CA LEU A 25 -5.56 -23.71 14.95
C LEU A 25 -4.14 -23.10 14.88
N LEU A 26 -3.45 -23.30 13.76
CA LEU A 26 -2.11 -22.74 13.54
C LEU A 26 -2.07 -21.22 13.69
N ASN A 27 -3.03 -20.51 13.10
CA ASN A 27 -3.11 -19.05 13.19
C ASN A 27 -3.46 -18.61 14.63
N GLN A 28 -4.35 -19.33 15.31
CA GLN A 28 -4.67 -19.07 16.71
C GLN A 28 -3.45 -19.25 17.62
N CYS A 29 -2.63 -20.28 17.37
CA CYS A 29 -1.37 -20.48 18.09
C CYS A 29 -0.40 -19.32 17.88
N PHE A 30 -0.22 -18.83 16.64
CA PHE A 30 0.64 -17.67 16.40
C PHE A 30 0.11 -16.39 17.06
N LEU A 31 -1.20 -16.17 17.04
CA LEU A 31 -1.82 -15.05 17.73
C LEU A 31 -1.55 -15.11 19.24
N TYR A 32 -1.64 -16.30 19.84
CA TYR A 32 -1.30 -16.52 21.24
C TYR A 32 0.19 -16.26 21.51
N ILE A 33 1.09 -16.81 20.69
CA ILE A 33 2.55 -16.66 20.84
C ILE A 33 2.96 -15.19 20.76
N VAL A 34 2.41 -14.42 19.82
CA VAL A 34 2.76 -13.01 19.66
C VAL A 34 2.29 -12.16 20.86
N ARG A 35 1.16 -12.53 21.48
CA ARG A 35 0.68 -11.90 22.72
C ARG A 35 1.46 -12.38 23.97
N ASN A 36 2.13 -13.53 23.88
CA ASN A 36 2.82 -14.18 25.00
C ASN A 36 4.21 -14.69 24.55
N LEU A 37 5.09 -13.77 24.13
CA LEU A 37 6.42 -14.12 23.59
C LEU A 37 7.26 -14.98 24.54
N SER A 38 7.04 -14.85 25.85
CA SER A 38 7.65 -15.68 26.90
C SER A 38 7.45 -17.19 26.71
N THR A 39 6.49 -17.60 25.88
CA THR A 39 6.23 -19.02 25.57
C THR A 39 7.37 -19.63 24.75
N VAL A 40 7.98 -18.85 23.85
CA VAL A 40 8.98 -19.34 22.88
C VAL A 40 10.32 -18.62 22.99
N CYS A 41 10.36 -17.46 23.64
CA CYS A 41 11.53 -16.62 23.77
C CYS A 41 11.69 -16.08 25.21
N SER A 42 12.92 -15.86 25.63
CA SER A 42 13.23 -15.14 26.87
C SER A 42 13.72 -13.73 26.56
N LEU A 43 13.41 -12.76 27.43
CA LEU A 43 13.96 -11.42 27.34
C LEU A 43 15.28 -11.37 28.12
N ASN A 44 16.39 -11.18 27.41
CA ASN A 44 17.68 -10.99 28.05
C ASN A 44 17.73 -9.61 28.70
N GLN A 45 17.70 -9.55 30.04
CA GLN A 45 17.62 -8.29 30.79
C GLN A 45 18.85 -7.39 30.59
N ARG A 46 20.02 -7.95 30.24
CA ARG A 46 21.25 -7.18 30.04
C ARG A 46 21.29 -6.51 28.68
N THR A 47 20.85 -7.20 27.63
CA THR A 47 20.88 -6.69 26.25
C THR A 47 19.55 -6.07 25.83
N ASN A 48 18.48 -6.30 26.60
CA ASN A 48 17.09 -5.94 26.28
C ASN A 48 16.63 -6.51 24.93
N ARG A 49 17.05 -7.74 24.61
CA ARG A 49 16.72 -8.45 23.36
C ARG A 49 16.04 -9.78 23.61
N TYR A 50 15.16 -10.19 22.70
CA TYR A 50 14.53 -11.49 22.77
C TYR A 50 15.47 -12.57 22.23
N GLU A 51 15.55 -13.69 22.94
CA GLU A 51 16.33 -14.86 22.58
C GLU A 51 15.40 -16.06 22.52
N LEU A 52 15.49 -16.83 21.43
CA LEU A 52 14.73 -18.07 21.30
C LEU A 52 15.16 -19.05 22.40
N HIS A 53 14.21 -19.76 23.01
CA HIS A 53 14.54 -20.77 24.02
C HIS A 53 15.49 -21.83 23.48
N SER A 54 16.41 -22.29 24.33
CA SER A 54 17.38 -23.32 23.98
C SER A 54 16.67 -24.62 23.55
N GLY A 55 17.18 -25.25 22.50
CA GLY A 55 16.62 -26.48 21.94
C GLY A 55 15.48 -26.26 20.93
N LEU A 56 14.99 -25.04 20.75
CA LEU A 56 14.03 -24.73 19.68
C LEU A 56 14.77 -24.45 18.36
N ALA A 57 14.27 -25.06 17.28
CA ALA A 57 14.64 -24.71 15.92
C ALA A 57 13.35 -24.46 15.13
N LEU A 58 13.26 -23.30 14.50
CA LEU A 58 12.09 -22.88 13.73
C LEU A 58 12.39 -23.05 12.24
N PRO A 59 11.68 -23.96 11.53
CA PRO A 59 11.77 -24.06 10.08
C PRO A 59 11.20 -22.79 9.44
N ARG A 60 11.51 -22.63 8.15
CA ARG A 60 11.21 -21.42 7.39
C ARG A 60 9.75 -20.99 7.47
N GLU A 61 8.84 -21.94 7.33
CA GLU A 61 7.40 -21.70 7.32
C GLU A 61 6.93 -21.11 8.65
N LEU A 62 7.53 -21.54 9.76
CA LEU A 62 7.21 -21.02 11.08
C LEU A 62 7.90 -19.66 11.33
N CYS A 63 9.14 -19.47 10.87
CA CYS A 63 9.81 -18.17 10.97
C CYS A 63 9.05 -17.07 10.21
N GLU A 64 8.71 -17.32 8.94
CA GLU A 64 8.01 -16.33 8.09
C GLU A 64 6.59 -16.06 8.64
N LYS A 65 5.86 -17.08 9.10
CA LYS A 65 4.56 -16.87 9.75
C LYS A 65 4.68 -16.12 11.08
N PHE A 66 5.66 -16.45 11.91
CA PHE A 66 5.86 -15.76 13.19
C PHE A 66 6.16 -14.28 12.96
N PHE A 67 7.05 -13.98 12.02
CA PHE A 67 7.39 -12.61 11.62
C PHE A 67 6.14 -11.86 11.13
N GLN A 68 5.32 -12.50 10.27
CA GLN A 68 4.08 -11.92 9.76
C GLN A 68 3.07 -11.61 10.88
N PHE A 69 2.79 -12.56 11.78
CA PHE A 69 1.84 -12.37 12.87
C PHE A 69 2.33 -11.33 13.88
N TYR A 70 3.63 -11.29 14.15
CA TYR A 70 4.23 -10.26 14.99
C TYR A 70 4.02 -8.87 14.38
N TYR A 71 4.33 -8.71 13.08
CA TYR A 71 4.09 -7.46 12.36
C TYR A 71 2.61 -7.05 12.40
N GLN A 72 1.68 -7.97 12.15
CA GLN A 72 0.23 -7.66 12.09
C GLN A 72 -0.38 -7.28 13.44
N ASN A 73 0.12 -7.83 14.56
CA ASN A 73 -0.51 -7.64 15.87
C ASN A 73 0.25 -6.69 16.80
N VAL A 74 1.58 -6.59 16.67
CA VAL A 74 2.42 -5.70 17.47
C VAL A 74 2.80 -4.44 16.69
N GLY A 75 2.87 -4.53 15.36
CA GLY A 75 3.13 -3.39 14.46
C GLY A 75 4.57 -2.91 14.41
N LEU A 76 5.34 -3.08 15.50
CA LEU A 76 6.68 -2.51 15.63
C LEU A 76 7.78 -3.58 15.60
N VAL A 77 8.35 -3.81 14.42
CA VAL A 77 9.56 -4.65 14.28
C VAL A 77 10.79 -3.79 14.61
N ASP A 78 11.60 -4.25 15.57
CA ASP A 78 12.84 -3.61 16.02
C ASP A 78 13.95 -4.64 16.25
N ASP A 79 15.15 -4.17 16.61
CA ASP A 79 16.33 -4.99 16.86
C ASP A 79 16.14 -6.00 18.02
N LYS A 80 15.23 -5.70 18.95
CA LYS A 80 14.95 -6.58 20.10
C LYS A 80 14.23 -7.82 19.63
N PHE A 81 13.22 -7.66 18.77
CA PHE A 81 12.47 -8.77 18.19
C PHE A 81 13.32 -9.56 17.19
N VAL A 82 14.01 -8.89 16.26
CA VAL A 82 14.73 -9.61 15.20
C VAL A 82 15.93 -10.42 15.72
N ASN A 83 16.39 -10.15 16.94
CA ASN A 83 17.41 -10.95 17.63
C ASN A 83 17.00 -12.42 17.85
N ILE A 84 15.70 -12.74 17.86
CA ILE A 84 15.20 -14.13 17.87
C ILE A 84 15.77 -14.92 16.66
N PHE A 85 15.93 -14.23 15.53
CA PHE A 85 16.42 -14.82 14.28
C PHE A 85 17.94 -14.65 14.11
N ARG A 86 18.69 -14.30 15.16
CA ARG A 86 20.14 -14.00 15.04
C ARG A 86 20.98 -15.17 14.53
N ASN A 87 20.56 -16.41 14.80
CA ASN A 87 21.31 -17.62 14.46
C ASN A 87 20.67 -18.36 13.26
N PRO A 88 21.29 -18.31 12.06
CA PRO A 88 20.77 -18.97 10.85
C PRO A 88 20.77 -20.51 10.91
N ASN A 89 21.41 -21.12 11.90
CA ASN A 89 21.42 -22.59 12.06
C ASN A 89 20.14 -23.11 12.73
N VAL A 90 19.41 -22.26 13.46
CA VAL A 90 18.19 -22.63 14.19
C VAL A 90 16.95 -21.89 13.71
N THR A 91 17.13 -20.82 12.93
CA THR A 91 16.04 -20.08 12.28
C THR A 91 16.40 -19.89 10.81
N ASN A 92 15.41 -19.82 9.93
CA ASN A 92 15.64 -19.65 8.50
C ASN A 92 14.62 -18.69 7.88
N LEU A 93 15.06 -17.49 7.51
CA LEU A 93 14.23 -16.51 6.81
C LEU A 93 14.66 -16.42 5.35
N LYS A 94 13.70 -16.36 4.42
CA LYS A 94 14.01 -16.07 3.01
C LYS A 94 13.26 -14.86 2.48
N ARG A 95 12.11 -14.54 3.05
CA ARG A 95 11.32 -13.37 2.70
C ARG A 95 11.14 -12.50 3.92
N VAL A 96 11.65 -11.28 3.86
CA VAL A 96 11.56 -10.32 4.95
C VAL A 96 10.96 -9.04 4.38
N ARG A 97 9.84 -8.61 4.96
CA ARG A 97 9.19 -7.34 4.64
C ARG A 97 9.14 -6.47 5.87
N LEU A 98 9.88 -5.37 5.83
CA LEU A 98 10.00 -4.40 6.90
C LEU A 98 9.35 -3.10 6.43
N ARG A 99 8.27 -2.72 7.11
CA ARG A 99 7.49 -1.51 6.79
C ARG A 99 7.32 -0.70 8.05
N ASN A 100 7.72 0.56 8.03
CA ASN A 100 7.70 1.44 9.22
C ASN A 100 8.38 0.78 10.44
N SER A 101 9.51 0.10 10.18
CA SER A 101 10.27 -0.62 11.19
C SER A 101 11.34 0.27 11.83
N LYS A 102 11.60 0.07 13.12
CA LYS A 102 12.68 0.76 13.85
C LYS A 102 14.02 0.02 13.78
N ILE A 103 14.13 -0.98 12.91
CA ILE A 103 15.32 -1.79 12.73
C ILE A 103 16.53 -0.93 12.34
N SER A 104 17.67 -1.15 12.99
CA SER A 104 18.94 -0.51 12.63
C SER A 104 19.72 -1.34 11.62
N ASP A 105 20.90 -0.84 11.21
CA ASP A 105 21.85 -1.63 10.40
C ASP A 105 22.26 -2.95 11.09
N GLU A 106 22.37 -2.97 12.42
CA GLU A 106 22.69 -4.20 13.17
C GLU A 106 21.53 -5.20 13.09
N GLY A 107 20.30 -4.70 13.23
CA GLY A 107 19.09 -5.49 13.06
C GLY A 107 19.01 -6.10 11.66
N LEU A 108 19.27 -5.30 10.63
CA LEU A 108 19.24 -5.75 9.24
C LEU A 108 20.36 -6.78 8.96
N GLU A 109 21.55 -6.60 9.54
CA GLU A 109 22.64 -7.58 9.44
C GLU A 109 22.21 -8.97 9.94
N MET A 110 21.50 -9.04 11.07
CA MET A 110 21.00 -10.31 11.60
C MET A 110 20.07 -11.03 10.61
N LEU A 111 19.24 -10.28 9.88
CA LEU A 111 18.31 -10.81 8.88
C LEU A 111 19.02 -11.20 7.58
N LEU A 112 19.99 -10.40 7.13
CA LEU A 112 20.73 -10.65 5.88
C LEU A 112 21.56 -11.94 5.93
N LYS A 113 22.06 -12.33 7.11
CA LYS A 113 22.79 -13.59 7.33
C LYS A 113 22.01 -14.86 6.95
N HIS A 114 20.69 -14.75 6.76
CA HIS A 114 19.86 -15.86 6.29
C HIS A 114 19.92 -16.09 4.78
N ASN A 115 20.67 -15.28 4.01
CA ASN A 115 20.73 -15.33 2.54
C ASN A 115 19.33 -15.24 1.93
N LEU A 116 18.72 -14.05 2.08
CA LEU A 116 17.35 -13.76 1.70
C LEU A 116 17.14 -13.87 0.18
N ILE A 117 15.90 -14.21 -0.19
CA ILE A 117 15.39 -14.17 -1.57
C ILE A 117 14.65 -12.85 -1.83
N GLU A 118 13.96 -12.32 -0.81
CA GLU A 118 13.18 -11.08 -0.87
C GLU A 118 13.44 -10.22 0.35
N LEU A 119 13.75 -8.95 0.09
CA LEU A 119 13.91 -7.91 1.11
C LEU A 119 13.11 -6.66 0.69
N ASP A 120 12.10 -6.30 1.48
CA ASP A 120 11.33 -5.06 1.35
C ASP A 120 11.64 -4.13 2.53
N LEU A 121 12.20 -2.95 2.25
CA LEU A 121 12.55 -1.91 3.22
C LEU A 121 11.73 -0.65 2.95
N GLU A 122 10.50 -0.58 3.42
CA GLU A 122 9.65 0.62 3.31
C GLU A 122 9.65 1.39 4.64
N GLU A 123 9.86 2.70 4.61
CA GLU A 123 9.86 3.55 5.81
C GLU A 123 10.86 3.13 6.91
N CYS A 124 11.94 2.43 6.55
CA CYS A 124 12.99 1.98 7.46
C CYS A 124 14.06 3.06 7.68
N ARG A 125 13.71 4.11 8.43
CA ARG A 125 14.53 5.34 8.59
C ARG A 125 15.88 5.16 9.29
N ASN A 126 16.05 4.06 10.02
CA ASN A 126 17.25 3.75 10.80
C ASN A 126 18.25 2.88 10.02
N VAL A 127 17.93 2.46 8.80
CA VAL A 127 18.82 1.72 7.90
C VAL A 127 19.62 2.71 7.05
N THR A 128 20.94 2.55 7.04
CA THR A 128 21.90 3.40 6.34
C THR A 128 22.75 2.61 5.35
N ASP A 129 23.70 3.28 4.70
CA ASP A 129 24.58 2.69 3.69
C ASP A 129 25.60 1.71 4.31
N LYS A 130 25.74 1.70 5.64
CA LYS A 130 26.50 0.66 6.36
C LYS A 130 26.02 -0.75 6.04
N SER A 131 24.71 -0.92 5.89
CA SER A 131 24.09 -2.21 5.56
C SER A 131 24.42 -2.70 4.15
N LEU A 132 24.89 -1.84 3.24
CA LEU A 132 25.22 -2.23 1.87
C LEU A 132 26.35 -3.25 1.80
N SER A 133 27.37 -3.10 2.66
CA SER A 133 28.50 -4.04 2.71
C SER A 133 28.03 -5.46 3.06
N VAL A 134 27.13 -5.56 4.04
CA VAL A 134 26.51 -6.81 4.48
C VAL A 134 25.56 -7.35 3.41
N LEU A 135 24.76 -6.49 2.76
CA LEU A 135 23.90 -6.88 1.65
C LEU A 135 24.72 -7.48 0.52
N ASN A 136 25.83 -6.87 0.16
CA ASN A 136 26.73 -7.36 -0.88
C ASN A 136 27.40 -8.69 -0.48
N GLN A 137 27.63 -8.92 0.82
CA GLN A 137 28.18 -10.18 1.32
C GLN A 137 27.19 -11.35 1.26
N TYR A 138 25.92 -11.14 1.61
CA TYR A 138 24.91 -12.21 1.71
C TYR A 138 23.83 -12.18 0.61
N GLY A 139 23.88 -11.21 -0.29
CA GLY A 139 22.87 -10.91 -1.30
C GLY A 139 22.92 -11.76 -2.56
N GLN A 140 23.78 -12.78 -2.63
CA GLN A 140 23.94 -13.62 -3.82
C GLN A 140 22.63 -14.29 -4.26
N ASN A 141 21.76 -14.66 -3.31
CA ASN A 141 20.47 -15.30 -3.59
C ASN A 141 19.30 -14.33 -3.72
N LEU A 142 19.55 -13.02 -3.55
CA LEU A 142 18.50 -12.01 -3.52
C LEU A 142 17.92 -11.84 -4.92
N MET A 143 16.60 -12.02 -5.03
CA MET A 143 15.86 -11.88 -6.29
C MET A 143 14.97 -10.63 -6.30
N TYR A 144 14.55 -10.17 -5.13
CA TYR A 144 13.62 -9.04 -4.96
C TYR A 144 14.17 -8.09 -3.90
N LEU A 145 14.39 -6.84 -4.29
CA LEU A 145 14.84 -5.78 -3.40
C LEU A 145 13.96 -4.54 -3.58
N THR A 146 13.36 -4.08 -2.48
CA THR A 146 12.70 -2.78 -2.41
C THR A 146 13.45 -1.90 -1.43
N ILE A 147 13.93 -0.76 -1.91
CA ILE A 147 14.47 0.36 -1.14
C ILE A 147 13.40 1.45 -1.17
N GLY A 148 12.50 1.39 -0.20
CA GLY A 148 11.36 2.29 -0.08
C GLY A 148 11.72 3.62 0.56
N ILE A 149 10.70 4.43 0.82
CA ILE A 149 10.85 5.80 1.34
C ILE A 149 11.63 5.75 2.66
N GLY A 150 12.65 6.58 2.83
CA GLY A 150 13.37 6.73 4.09
C GLY A 150 14.47 5.71 4.37
N ALA A 151 14.55 4.60 3.64
CA ALA A 151 15.67 3.66 3.73
C ALA A 151 16.89 4.20 2.94
N LYS A 152 18.02 4.42 3.61
CA LYS A 152 19.23 5.00 2.99
C LYS A 152 20.28 3.94 2.68
N LEU A 153 19.88 2.86 2.00
CA LEU A 153 20.74 1.70 1.77
C LEU A 153 21.86 1.96 0.74
N LEU A 154 21.60 2.82 -0.25
CA LEU A 154 22.61 3.18 -1.27
C LEU A 154 23.45 4.38 -0.81
N PRO A 155 24.74 4.44 -1.16
CA PRO A 155 25.67 5.43 -0.65
C PRO A 155 25.29 6.83 -1.11
N ASN A 156 25.37 7.79 -0.19
CA ASN A 156 25.02 9.20 -0.44
C ASN A 156 26.17 10.17 -0.12
N GLY A 157 27.24 9.69 0.52
CA GLY A 157 28.42 10.47 0.89
C GLY A 157 29.38 10.76 -0.28
N SER A 158 30.39 11.59 -0.02
CA SER A 158 31.45 11.89 -0.98
C SER A 158 32.41 10.70 -1.10
N VAL A 159 32.13 9.75 -1.98
CA VAL A 159 33.17 8.83 -2.47
C VAL A 159 34.00 9.59 -3.51
N ASN A 160 35.30 9.31 -3.59
CA ASN A 160 36.12 9.86 -4.67
C ASN A 160 35.50 9.45 -6.01
N SER A 161 35.35 10.40 -6.93
CA SER A 161 34.70 10.17 -8.24
C SER A 161 35.32 9.02 -9.03
N ASP A 162 36.61 8.75 -8.79
CA ASP A 162 37.38 7.71 -9.46
C ASP A 162 36.93 6.28 -9.05
N ASP A 163 36.38 6.09 -7.84
CA ASP A 163 35.95 4.79 -7.33
C ASP A 163 34.67 4.26 -7.99
N LEU A 164 33.84 5.14 -8.58
CA LEU A 164 32.61 4.75 -9.28
C LEU A 164 32.88 3.95 -10.56
N THR A 165 34.12 3.95 -11.05
CA THR A 165 34.51 3.27 -12.29
C THR A 165 35.01 1.84 -12.08
N CYS A 166 35.35 1.46 -10.84
CA CYS A 166 36.09 0.21 -10.57
C CYS A 166 35.26 -0.90 -9.93
N GLU A 167 34.26 -0.59 -9.09
CA GLU A 167 33.44 -1.63 -8.43
C GLU A 167 31.92 -1.37 -8.48
N PRO A 168 31.09 -2.41 -8.69
CA PRO A 168 29.65 -2.29 -8.59
C PRO A 168 29.21 -1.97 -7.15
N ILE A 169 28.41 -0.91 -7.00
CA ILE A 169 27.87 -0.48 -5.70
C ILE A 169 26.97 -1.58 -5.14
N LEU A 170 26.07 -2.13 -5.95
CA LEU A 170 25.19 -3.23 -5.58
C LEU A 170 25.72 -4.53 -6.19
N LYS A 171 26.03 -5.53 -5.36
CA LYS A 171 26.57 -6.85 -5.76
C LYS A 171 25.51 -7.93 -5.56
N THR A 172 24.44 -7.86 -6.37
CA THR A 172 23.31 -8.81 -6.33
C THR A 172 22.99 -9.35 -7.73
N PRO A 173 23.82 -10.26 -8.28
CA PRO A 173 23.76 -10.63 -9.71
C PRO A 173 22.48 -11.39 -10.11
N ASN A 174 21.82 -12.04 -9.14
CA ASN A 174 20.58 -12.79 -9.34
C ASN A 174 19.31 -11.93 -9.13
N LEU A 175 19.48 -10.62 -8.92
CA LEU A 175 18.35 -9.73 -8.69
C LEU A 175 17.48 -9.63 -9.94
N LYS A 176 16.20 -9.95 -9.79
CA LYS A 176 15.21 -9.93 -10.87
C LYS A 176 14.32 -8.70 -10.80
N ARG A 177 14.08 -8.20 -9.60
CA ARG A 177 13.27 -7.00 -9.33
C ARG A 177 14.00 -6.06 -8.38
N LEU A 178 14.10 -4.81 -8.81
CA LEU A 178 14.62 -3.70 -8.03
C LEU A 178 13.59 -2.58 -8.01
N CYS A 179 13.17 -2.20 -6.81
CA CYS A 179 12.34 -1.03 -6.57
C CYS A 179 13.14 -0.03 -5.73
N ILE A 180 13.30 1.20 -6.21
CA ILE A 180 13.87 2.32 -5.48
C ILE A 180 12.84 3.44 -5.51
N ARG A 181 12.33 3.85 -4.35
CA ARG A 181 11.23 4.81 -4.25
C ARG A 181 11.70 6.13 -3.65
N ASN A 182 11.24 7.25 -4.22
CA ASN A 182 11.50 8.61 -3.74
C ASN A 182 12.99 8.90 -3.49
N PHE A 183 13.85 8.42 -4.40
CA PHE A 183 15.28 8.71 -4.35
C PHE A 183 15.52 10.20 -4.63
N MET A 184 16.15 10.89 -3.68
CA MET A 184 16.58 12.29 -3.84
C MET A 184 18.10 12.32 -3.95
N SER A 185 18.62 12.92 -5.03
CA SER A 185 20.04 12.87 -5.36
C SER A 185 20.84 13.86 -4.52
N VAL A 186 21.60 13.36 -3.55
CA VAL A 186 22.54 14.17 -2.75
C VAL A 186 23.98 13.69 -2.91
N GLY A 187 24.94 14.60 -2.79
CA GLY A 187 26.37 14.27 -2.86
C GLY A 187 26.73 13.54 -4.16
N ILE A 188 27.32 12.35 -4.02
CA ILE A 188 27.75 11.50 -5.14
C ILE A 188 26.62 11.05 -6.07
N GLN A 189 25.37 11.04 -5.56
CA GLN A 189 24.20 10.58 -6.30
C GLN A 189 23.84 11.51 -7.46
N LYS A 190 24.35 12.75 -7.44
CA LYS A 190 24.26 13.70 -8.55
C LYS A 190 25.21 13.36 -9.70
N ASN A 191 26.13 12.42 -9.51
CA ASN A 191 27.02 11.98 -10.58
C ASN A 191 26.20 11.24 -11.66
N PRO A 192 26.29 11.64 -12.94
CA PRO A 192 25.65 10.97 -14.07
C PRO A 192 25.90 9.45 -14.16
N MET A 193 27.02 8.96 -13.61
CA MET A 193 27.42 7.55 -13.62
C MET A 193 26.91 6.76 -12.41
N TYR A 194 26.28 7.40 -11.42
CA TYR A 194 25.88 6.75 -10.17
C TYR A 194 24.97 5.54 -10.39
N PHE A 195 23.93 5.68 -11.21
CA PHE A 195 23.02 4.57 -11.52
C PHE A 195 23.70 3.50 -12.37
N SER A 196 24.58 3.90 -13.30
CA SER A 196 25.39 2.94 -14.08
C SER A 196 26.27 2.08 -13.17
N ALA A 197 27.00 2.70 -12.24
CA ALA A 197 27.82 2.01 -11.23
C ALA A 197 26.97 1.16 -10.27
N SER A 198 25.75 1.61 -9.96
CA SER A 198 24.81 0.87 -9.10
C SER A 198 24.27 -0.39 -9.76
N PHE A 199 24.01 -0.33 -11.07
CA PHE A 199 23.25 -1.37 -11.75
C PHE A 199 24.08 -2.24 -12.70
N GLN A 200 25.37 -1.96 -12.91
CA GLN A 200 26.22 -2.69 -13.85
C GLN A 200 26.31 -4.21 -13.60
N SER A 201 26.07 -4.68 -12.38
CA SER A 201 26.10 -6.11 -12.03
C SER A 201 24.74 -6.81 -12.22
N LEU A 202 23.66 -6.07 -12.48
CA LEU A 202 22.27 -6.54 -12.42
C LEU A 202 21.79 -7.11 -13.77
N SER A 203 22.58 -8.01 -14.37
CA SER A 203 22.28 -8.59 -15.68
C SER A 203 20.98 -9.43 -15.70
N SER A 204 20.54 -9.97 -14.56
CA SER A 204 19.30 -10.74 -14.44
C SER A 204 18.04 -9.88 -14.22
N LEU A 205 18.19 -8.56 -14.19
CA LEU A 205 17.09 -7.66 -13.84
C LEU A 205 16.03 -7.64 -14.95
N THR A 206 14.79 -7.91 -14.55
CA THR A 206 13.63 -7.94 -15.46
C THR A 206 12.60 -6.87 -15.10
N HIS A 207 12.62 -6.39 -13.85
CA HIS A 207 11.70 -5.40 -13.31
C HIS A 207 12.48 -4.29 -12.61
N LEU A 208 12.32 -3.06 -13.07
CA LEU A 208 12.90 -1.87 -12.47
C LEU A 208 11.80 -0.85 -12.17
N ASP A 209 11.74 -0.40 -10.93
CA ASP A 209 10.81 0.64 -10.47
C ASP A 209 11.61 1.75 -9.79
N LEU A 210 11.57 2.94 -10.38
CA LEU A 210 12.22 4.16 -9.90
C LEU A 210 11.18 5.22 -9.51
N SER A 211 9.99 4.80 -9.08
CA SER A 211 8.90 5.73 -8.75
C SER A 211 9.33 6.84 -7.80
N GLY A 212 9.06 8.09 -8.18
CA GLY A 212 9.36 9.29 -7.40
C GLY A 212 10.85 9.66 -7.32
N CYS A 213 11.71 9.02 -8.12
CA CYS A 213 13.11 9.44 -8.26
C CYS A 213 13.20 10.68 -9.16
N ILE A 214 12.92 11.86 -8.62
CA ILE A 214 12.73 13.10 -9.39
C ILE A 214 14.04 13.61 -10.02
N GLU A 215 15.18 13.35 -9.39
CA GLU A 215 16.50 13.91 -9.77
C GLU A 215 17.41 12.91 -10.48
N ILE A 216 16.85 12.12 -11.40
CA ILE A 216 17.65 11.29 -12.31
C ILE A 216 18.25 12.21 -13.39
N GLU A 217 19.59 12.35 -13.39
CA GLU A 217 20.29 13.25 -14.34
C GLU A 217 20.22 12.75 -15.79
N ASN A 218 20.40 11.44 -16.01
CA ASN A 218 20.23 10.82 -17.32
C ASN A 218 19.82 9.34 -17.19
N PHE A 219 19.34 8.77 -18.29
CA PHE A 219 18.82 7.40 -18.36
C PHE A 219 19.75 6.42 -19.07
N THR A 220 21.01 6.78 -19.33
CA THR A 220 21.95 5.94 -20.10
C THR A 220 22.21 4.59 -19.43
N PHE A 221 22.10 4.51 -18.10
CA PHE A 221 22.21 3.26 -17.34
C PHE A 221 21.19 2.20 -17.79
N LEU A 222 20.04 2.59 -18.37
CA LEU A 222 19.04 1.64 -18.88
C LEU A 222 19.61 0.78 -20.03
N THR A 223 20.57 1.30 -20.79
CA THR A 223 21.21 0.54 -21.87
C THR A 223 22.00 -0.67 -21.37
N LEU A 224 22.36 -0.68 -20.08
CA LEU A 224 23.01 -1.82 -19.41
C LEU A 224 22.01 -2.93 -19.04
N LEU A 225 20.71 -2.63 -19.02
CA LEU A 225 19.65 -3.46 -18.46
C LEU A 225 18.77 -4.10 -19.56
N THR A 226 19.41 -4.83 -20.47
CA THR A 226 18.79 -5.36 -21.71
C THR A 226 17.68 -6.40 -21.49
N ASN A 227 17.61 -7.01 -20.30
CA ASN A 227 16.60 -8.00 -19.93
C ASN A 227 15.35 -7.39 -19.28
N VAL A 228 15.30 -6.06 -19.10
CA VAL A 228 14.17 -5.39 -18.47
C VAL A 228 12.93 -5.51 -19.36
N THR A 229 11.86 -6.04 -18.77
CA THR A 229 10.54 -6.20 -19.40
C THR A 229 9.48 -5.32 -18.71
N TYR A 230 9.79 -4.79 -17.53
CA TYR A 230 8.88 -3.98 -16.71
C TYR A 230 9.64 -2.77 -16.16
N LEU A 231 9.25 -1.57 -16.57
CA LEU A 231 9.88 -0.31 -16.17
C LEU A 231 8.83 0.66 -15.64
N VAL A 232 9.02 1.11 -14.40
CA VAL A 232 8.16 2.11 -13.75
C VAL A 232 8.95 3.36 -13.43
N LEU A 233 8.49 4.47 -14.00
CA LEU A 233 9.05 5.82 -13.84
C LEU A 233 7.94 6.80 -13.39
N HIS A 234 6.99 6.31 -12.60
CA HIS A 234 5.93 7.14 -12.03
C HIS A 234 6.52 8.31 -11.25
N ASN A 235 6.07 9.55 -11.49
CA ASN A 235 6.60 10.74 -10.82
C ASN A 235 8.12 10.98 -10.97
N VAL A 236 8.72 10.48 -12.05
CA VAL A 236 10.10 10.81 -12.42
C VAL A 236 10.08 12.01 -13.36
N ALA A 237 10.98 12.98 -13.17
CA ALA A 237 11.09 14.15 -14.03
C ALA A 237 11.93 13.87 -15.29
N LYS A 238 11.87 14.78 -16.26
CA LYS A 238 12.68 14.74 -17.50
C LYS A 238 12.58 13.43 -18.30
N ILE A 239 11.44 12.74 -18.22
CA ILE A 239 11.20 11.50 -18.98
C ILE A 239 11.43 11.70 -20.48
N GLN A 240 10.99 12.84 -21.03
CA GLN A 240 11.15 13.14 -22.44
C GLN A 240 12.62 13.15 -22.88
N ASP A 241 13.53 13.68 -22.04
CA ASP A 241 14.98 13.68 -22.31
C ASP A 241 15.58 12.27 -22.22
N GLY A 242 14.95 11.38 -21.45
CA GLY A 242 15.33 9.98 -21.26
C GLY A 242 14.83 9.01 -22.33
N LEU A 243 13.87 9.42 -23.17
CA LEU A 243 13.25 8.55 -24.18
C LEU A 243 14.26 7.84 -25.08
N PRO A 244 15.34 8.48 -25.60
CA PRO A 244 16.32 7.79 -26.43
C PRO A 244 16.96 6.56 -25.76
N SER A 245 17.05 6.52 -24.42
CA SER A 245 17.55 5.35 -23.68
C SER A 245 16.43 4.34 -23.39
N ILE A 246 15.23 4.82 -23.03
CA ILE A 246 14.07 3.96 -22.74
C ILE A 246 13.66 3.16 -23.99
N LEU A 247 13.66 3.80 -25.17
CA LEU A 247 13.25 3.18 -26.42
C LEU A 247 14.22 2.11 -26.95
N GLN A 248 15.42 1.99 -26.36
CA GLN A 248 16.35 0.89 -26.66
C GLN A 248 15.95 -0.42 -25.96
N LEU A 249 15.04 -0.38 -24.98
CA LEU A 249 14.53 -1.56 -24.26
C LEU A 249 13.49 -2.30 -25.11
N THR A 250 13.89 -2.90 -26.22
CA THR A 250 12.97 -3.54 -27.19
C THR A 250 12.19 -4.75 -26.63
N ASN A 251 12.67 -5.35 -25.54
CA ASN A 251 11.99 -6.41 -24.79
C ASN A 251 10.95 -5.88 -23.79
N LEU A 252 10.80 -4.55 -23.67
CA LEU A 252 9.90 -3.95 -22.69
C LEU A 252 8.44 -4.28 -23.00
N ARG A 253 7.75 -4.78 -21.98
CA ARG A 253 6.34 -5.20 -22.03
C ARG A 253 5.44 -4.28 -21.23
N HIS A 254 5.96 -3.70 -20.15
CA HIS A 254 5.26 -2.77 -19.28
C HIS A 254 6.08 -1.50 -19.12
N LEU A 255 5.49 -0.37 -19.49
CA LEU A 255 6.06 0.96 -19.27
C LEU A 255 5.06 1.82 -18.50
N ASP A 256 5.51 2.41 -17.41
CA ASP A 256 4.75 3.41 -16.67
C ASP A 256 5.55 4.71 -16.59
N ILE A 257 5.00 5.77 -17.17
CA ILE A 257 5.55 7.14 -17.15
C ILE A 257 4.52 8.13 -16.61
N SER A 258 3.59 7.63 -15.79
CA SER A 258 2.48 8.40 -15.22
C SER A 258 2.95 9.46 -14.22
N GLN A 259 2.16 10.52 -14.07
CA GLN A 259 2.52 11.71 -13.29
C GLN A 259 1.35 12.15 -12.41
N SER A 260 1.54 12.22 -11.09
CA SER A 260 0.58 12.85 -10.16
C SER A 260 0.85 14.35 -9.99
N SER A 261 2.10 14.80 -10.12
CA SER A 261 2.49 16.21 -9.94
C SER A 261 2.18 17.04 -11.17
N GLU A 262 1.47 18.16 -11.00
CA GLU A 262 1.12 19.10 -12.08
C GLU A 262 2.33 19.59 -12.89
N LYS A 263 3.48 19.74 -12.22
CA LYS A 263 4.72 20.25 -12.84
C LYS A 263 5.34 19.27 -13.85
N LEU A 264 5.02 17.98 -13.74
CA LEU A 264 5.64 16.91 -14.53
C LEU A 264 4.75 16.38 -15.66
N ARG A 265 3.51 16.89 -15.79
CA ARG A 265 2.48 16.32 -16.68
C ARG A 265 2.65 16.61 -18.17
N THR A 266 3.52 17.56 -18.53
CA THR A 266 3.59 18.13 -19.89
C THR A 266 4.75 17.54 -20.71
N PHE A 267 4.39 16.91 -21.82
CA PHE A 267 5.28 16.48 -22.90
C PHE A 267 5.12 17.40 -24.10
N ARG A 268 6.22 17.69 -24.79
CA ARG A 268 6.22 18.44 -26.06
C ARG A 268 5.90 17.48 -27.21
N ASN A 269 5.14 17.92 -28.21
CA ASN A 269 4.74 17.10 -29.35
C ASN A 269 4.12 15.78 -28.87
N GLU A 270 3.10 15.87 -28.02
CA GLU A 270 2.52 14.77 -27.26
C GLU A 270 2.09 13.59 -28.13
N ASN A 271 1.43 13.86 -29.26
CA ASN A 271 0.97 12.83 -30.20
C ASN A 271 2.14 12.10 -30.85
N TYR A 272 3.16 12.84 -31.32
CA TYR A 272 4.38 12.27 -31.90
C TYR A 272 5.16 11.45 -30.86
N THR A 273 5.31 11.99 -29.65
CA THR A 273 6.03 11.34 -28.55
C THR A 273 5.37 10.00 -28.18
N LEU A 274 4.04 9.98 -28.07
CA LEU A 274 3.31 8.75 -27.77
C LEU A 274 3.42 7.74 -28.93
N ALA A 275 3.35 8.19 -30.18
CA ALA A 275 3.56 7.34 -31.35
C ALA A 275 4.97 6.73 -31.36
N GLU A 276 6.00 7.55 -31.09
CA GLU A 276 7.39 7.12 -31.02
C GLU A 276 7.59 6.02 -29.96
N ILE A 277 6.95 6.16 -28.78
CA ILE A 277 6.99 5.15 -27.72
C ILE A 277 6.43 3.81 -28.20
N VAL A 278 5.21 3.80 -28.75
CA VAL A 278 4.55 2.52 -29.11
C VAL A 278 5.10 1.88 -30.38
N ILE A 279 5.73 2.64 -31.26
CA ILE A 279 6.41 2.13 -32.46
C ILE A 279 7.75 1.49 -32.10
N ASN A 280 8.55 2.13 -31.25
CA ASN A 280 9.89 1.64 -30.88
C ASN A 280 9.87 0.56 -29.80
N LEU A 281 8.74 0.37 -29.10
CA LEU A 281 8.55 -0.70 -28.12
C LEU A 281 7.54 -1.75 -28.63
N PRO A 282 7.96 -2.65 -29.54
CA PRO A 282 7.03 -3.55 -30.25
C PRO A 282 6.35 -4.57 -29.34
N ASN A 283 7.02 -4.96 -28.25
CA ASN A 283 6.52 -5.96 -27.29
C ASN A 283 5.64 -5.37 -26.18
N LEU A 284 5.35 -4.06 -26.24
CA LEU A 284 4.58 -3.37 -25.20
C LEU A 284 3.14 -3.91 -25.15
N VAL A 285 2.75 -4.39 -23.96
CA VAL A 285 1.38 -4.85 -23.66
C VAL A 285 0.67 -3.96 -22.65
N SER A 286 1.43 -3.17 -21.88
CA SER A 286 0.90 -2.30 -20.83
C SER A 286 1.61 -0.96 -20.90
N LEU A 287 0.83 0.12 -20.97
CA LEU A 287 1.34 1.48 -20.97
C LEU A 287 0.54 2.31 -19.97
N ASP A 288 1.22 3.00 -19.06
CA ASP A 288 0.58 3.95 -18.16
C ASP A 288 1.07 5.37 -18.44
N ILE A 289 0.15 6.22 -18.91
CA ILE A 289 0.37 7.65 -19.17
C ILE A 289 -0.55 8.51 -18.30
N SER A 290 -1.09 7.94 -17.22
CA SER A 290 -2.03 8.61 -16.31
C SER A 290 -1.47 9.94 -15.83
N GLY A 291 -2.33 10.95 -15.77
CA GLY A 291 -1.96 12.29 -15.35
C GLY A 291 -1.09 13.08 -16.34
N THR A 292 -0.78 12.57 -17.53
CA THR A 292 -0.02 13.32 -18.54
C THR A 292 -0.91 13.95 -19.62
N ASN A 293 -0.32 14.73 -20.52
CA ASN A 293 -0.95 15.20 -21.76
C ASN A 293 -0.70 14.28 -22.98
N LEU A 294 -0.02 13.14 -22.81
CA LEU A 294 0.40 12.28 -23.94
C LEU A 294 -0.73 11.76 -24.80
N ALA A 295 -1.95 11.66 -24.25
CA ALA A 295 -3.12 11.25 -25.01
C ALA A 295 -3.60 12.31 -26.05
N GLY A 296 -2.98 13.49 -26.09
CA GLY A 296 -3.33 14.56 -27.03
C GLY A 296 -4.66 15.24 -26.71
N THR A 297 -5.03 16.19 -27.58
CA THR A 297 -6.26 16.98 -27.46
C THR A 297 -7.52 16.26 -27.95
N GLY A 298 -7.36 15.08 -28.58
CA GLY A 298 -8.47 14.30 -29.15
C GLY A 298 -8.89 14.73 -30.55
N VAL A 299 -8.18 15.68 -31.18
CA VAL A 299 -8.34 15.99 -32.60
C VAL A 299 -7.53 14.97 -33.39
N ALA A 300 -8.19 14.15 -34.20
CA ALA A 300 -7.51 13.21 -35.09
C ALA A 300 -6.66 13.98 -36.13
N GLU A 301 -5.33 13.87 -36.04
CA GLU A 301 -4.41 14.61 -36.91
C GLU A 301 -4.24 13.95 -38.29
N THR A 302 -4.53 12.65 -38.44
CA THR A 302 -4.39 11.92 -39.70
C THR A 302 -5.46 10.84 -39.86
N LYS A 303 -6.01 10.72 -41.08
CA LYS A 303 -6.83 9.56 -41.49
C LYS A 303 -5.88 8.46 -41.98
N ASN A 304 -5.94 7.27 -41.39
CA ASN A 304 -5.27 6.09 -41.95
C ASN A 304 -5.88 5.69 -43.29
N GLU A 305 -5.09 5.08 -44.16
CA GLU A 305 -5.52 4.51 -45.45
C GLU A 305 -6.63 3.45 -45.31
N CYS A 306 -6.76 2.82 -44.14
CA CYS A 306 -7.77 1.80 -43.81
C CYS A 306 -9.06 2.37 -43.18
N GLY A 307 -9.17 3.70 -43.00
CA GLY A 307 -10.37 4.35 -42.44
C GLY A 307 -10.61 4.17 -40.94
N MET A 308 -9.94 3.23 -40.26
CA MET A 308 -9.97 3.09 -38.80
C MET A 308 -8.91 3.98 -38.15
N VAL A 309 -9.33 4.78 -37.17
CA VAL A 309 -8.51 5.79 -36.46
C VAL A 309 -8.72 5.64 -34.97
N SER A 310 -7.65 5.80 -34.19
CA SER A 310 -7.71 5.90 -32.73
C SER A 310 -8.04 7.33 -32.31
N ASP A 311 -8.95 7.49 -31.35
CA ASP A 311 -9.26 8.79 -30.71
C ASP A 311 -8.07 9.33 -29.87
N ILE A 312 -7.04 8.52 -29.71
CA ILE A 312 -5.72 8.91 -29.19
C ILE A 312 -4.73 8.82 -30.37
N PRO A 313 -4.37 9.95 -31.03
CA PRO A 313 -3.59 9.94 -32.27
C PRO A 313 -2.26 9.17 -32.16
N GLY A 314 -1.57 9.31 -31.03
CA GLY A 314 -0.31 8.60 -30.77
C GLY A 314 -0.43 7.08 -30.67
N LEU A 315 -1.64 6.52 -30.52
CA LEU A 315 -1.88 5.07 -30.42
C LEU A 315 -2.39 4.44 -31.72
N ASN A 316 -2.39 5.19 -32.82
CA ASN A 316 -2.96 4.75 -34.08
C ASN A 316 -2.33 3.46 -34.64
N SER A 317 -1.04 3.21 -34.37
CA SER A 317 -0.35 1.95 -34.73
C SER A 317 -0.84 0.72 -33.93
N ARG A 318 -1.61 0.93 -32.86
CA ARG A 318 -2.10 -0.13 -31.95
C ARG A 318 -3.55 -0.53 -32.21
N VAL A 319 -4.25 0.08 -33.18
CA VAL A 319 -5.65 -0.25 -33.52
C VAL A 319 -5.84 -1.76 -33.76
N PHE A 320 -4.93 -2.40 -34.50
CA PHE A 320 -4.98 -3.84 -34.80
C PHE A 320 -4.22 -4.72 -33.78
N ASN A 321 -3.55 -4.12 -32.80
CA ASN A 321 -2.84 -4.81 -31.73
C ASN A 321 -3.01 -4.03 -30.40
N PRO A 322 -4.23 -4.01 -29.85
CA PRO A 322 -4.55 -3.17 -28.70
C PRO A 322 -3.73 -3.57 -27.48
N LEU A 323 -3.42 -2.59 -26.64
CA LEU A 323 -2.76 -2.82 -25.36
C LEU A 323 -3.65 -3.68 -24.46
N GLN A 324 -3.04 -4.53 -23.64
CA GLN A 324 -3.77 -5.25 -22.59
C GLN A 324 -4.23 -4.28 -21.50
N PHE A 325 -3.37 -3.33 -21.14
CA PHE A 325 -3.67 -2.27 -20.18
C PHE A 325 -3.21 -0.90 -20.68
N LEU A 326 -4.07 0.11 -20.52
CA LEU A 326 -3.74 1.50 -20.76
C LEU A 326 -4.18 2.37 -19.57
N GLY A 327 -3.22 3.03 -18.95
CA GLY A 327 -3.48 3.95 -17.85
C GLY A 327 -3.82 5.35 -18.34
N LEU A 328 -5.06 5.80 -18.11
CA LEU A 328 -5.57 7.13 -18.50
C LEU A 328 -6.17 7.93 -17.34
N TYR A 329 -5.94 7.51 -16.09
CA TYR A 329 -6.54 8.19 -14.94
C TYR A 329 -5.99 9.61 -14.80
N GLY A 330 -6.88 10.60 -14.81
CA GLY A 330 -6.52 12.02 -14.67
C GLY A 330 -5.67 12.58 -15.82
N THR A 331 -5.62 11.92 -16.98
CA THR A 331 -5.02 12.50 -18.19
C THR A 331 -5.75 13.76 -18.64
N GLN A 332 -5.04 14.68 -19.29
CA GLN A 332 -5.66 15.90 -19.83
C GLN A 332 -6.70 15.61 -20.92
N HIS A 333 -7.56 16.59 -21.19
CA HIS A 333 -8.56 16.55 -22.27
C HIS A 333 -9.52 15.34 -22.22
N GLY A 334 -9.79 14.82 -21.02
CA GLY A 334 -10.77 13.74 -20.81
C GLY A 334 -10.48 12.48 -21.61
N ALA A 335 -9.21 12.13 -21.83
CA ALA A 335 -8.84 11.07 -22.78
C ALA A 335 -9.47 9.69 -22.47
N CYS A 336 -9.67 9.36 -21.19
CA CYS A 336 -10.32 8.13 -20.74
C CYS A 336 -11.81 8.02 -21.14
N ARG A 337 -12.46 9.13 -21.55
CA ARG A 337 -13.87 9.20 -21.96
C ARG A 337 -14.08 9.06 -23.47
N ARG A 338 -13.00 8.89 -24.25
CA ARG A 338 -13.06 8.72 -25.70
C ARG A 338 -13.52 7.31 -26.08
N HIS A 339 -14.00 7.14 -27.30
CA HIS A 339 -14.67 5.90 -27.72
C HIS A 339 -13.66 4.90 -28.29
N ASP A 340 -12.88 5.33 -29.29
CA ASP A 340 -11.99 4.45 -30.04
C ASP A 340 -10.58 4.41 -29.43
N ILE A 341 -10.48 3.81 -28.25
CA ILE A 341 -9.22 3.65 -27.50
C ILE A 341 -8.67 2.21 -27.70
N PRO A 342 -7.47 2.03 -28.27
CA PRO A 342 -6.92 0.69 -28.58
C PRO A 342 -6.34 -0.01 -27.34
N ALA A 343 -7.19 -0.33 -26.36
CA ALA A 343 -6.83 -1.05 -25.14
C ALA A 343 -7.97 -1.94 -24.62
N ARG A 344 -7.63 -3.06 -23.97
CA ARG A 344 -8.62 -3.99 -23.38
C ARG A 344 -9.08 -3.56 -22.00
N GLU A 345 -8.13 -3.21 -21.14
CA GLU A 345 -8.38 -2.68 -19.81
C GLU A 345 -7.86 -1.25 -19.73
N ILE A 346 -8.73 -0.33 -19.28
CA ILE A 346 -8.41 1.09 -19.15
C ILE A 346 -8.57 1.47 -17.68
N SER A 347 -7.58 2.17 -17.12
CA SER A 347 -7.76 2.91 -15.86
C SER A 347 -8.19 4.34 -16.17
N GLY A 348 -9.15 4.87 -15.40
CA GLY A 348 -9.77 6.16 -15.69
C GLY A 348 -10.88 6.51 -14.72
N ASP A 349 -11.49 7.66 -14.93
CA ASP A 349 -12.57 8.23 -14.12
C ASP A 349 -13.90 8.32 -14.89
N ALA A 350 -14.01 7.65 -16.05
CA ALA A 350 -15.21 7.75 -16.89
C ALA A 350 -16.39 6.90 -16.40
N ASN A 351 -16.12 5.76 -15.77
CA ASN A 351 -17.14 4.79 -15.34
C ASN A 351 -16.62 3.82 -14.26
N GLU A 352 -17.53 3.03 -13.69
CA GLU A 352 -17.23 2.02 -12.66
C GLU A 352 -16.04 1.12 -13.02
N LYS A 353 -16.01 0.55 -14.23
CA LYS A 353 -14.95 -0.38 -14.65
C LYS A 353 -13.59 0.31 -14.60
N GLN A 354 -13.50 1.52 -15.16
CA GLN A 354 -12.28 2.30 -15.19
C GLN A 354 -11.81 2.73 -13.79
N ILE A 355 -12.73 3.16 -12.92
CA ILE A 355 -12.42 3.57 -11.53
C ILE A 355 -11.88 2.37 -10.74
N LEU A 356 -12.51 1.20 -10.84
CA LEU A 356 -12.04 -0.02 -10.16
C LEU A 356 -10.69 -0.52 -10.70
N ASN A 357 -10.46 -0.36 -12.01
CA ASN A 357 -9.16 -0.65 -12.61
C ASN A 357 -8.09 0.31 -12.11
N ALA A 358 -8.37 1.62 -12.03
CA ALA A 358 -7.48 2.61 -11.44
C ALA A 358 -7.18 2.30 -9.97
N ALA A 359 -8.19 1.94 -9.19
CA ALA A 359 -8.03 1.65 -7.77
C ALA A 359 -7.15 0.41 -7.52
N THR A 360 -7.26 -0.58 -8.41
CA THR A 360 -6.42 -1.79 -8.36
C THR A 360 -5.00 -1.49 -8.82
N ALA A 361 -4.83 -0.76 -9.92
CA ALA A 361 -3.52 -0.44 -10.49
C ALA A 361 -2.70 0.49 -9.59
N TYR A 362 -3.35 1.43 -8.89
CA TYR A 362 -2.71 2.48 -8.11
C TYR A 362 -2.78 2.24 -6.60
N ILE A 363 -2.99 1.00 -6.17
CA ILE A 363 -3.14 0.64 -4.76
C ILE A 363 -1.94 1.04 -3.88
N ASP A 364 -0.73 1.13 -4.44
CA ASP A 364 0.48 1.56 -3.72
C ASP A 364 0.75 3.08 -3.82
N ARG A 365 -0.06 3.85 -4.55
CA ARG A 365 0.16 5.28 -4.83
C ARG A 365 -0.86 6.15 -4.09
N SER A 366 -0.53 6.56 -2.87
CA SER A 366 -1.47 7.28 -1.99
C SER A 366 -2.10 8.51 -2.65
N GLU A 367 -1.30 9.37 -3.30
CA GLU A 367 -1.78 10.61 -3.94
C GLU A 367 -2.81 10.39 -5.06
N VAL A 368 -2.63 9.33 -5.86
CA VAL A 368 -3.57 8.98 -6.94
C VAL A 368 -4.78 8.26 -6.33
N LEU A 369 -4.53 7.33 -5.42
CA LEU A 369 -5.55 6.50 -4.78
C LEU A 369 -6.56 7.34 -3.98
N GLN A 370 -6.14 8.43 -3.34
CA GLN A 370 -7.04 9.38 -2.68
C GLN A 370 -8.13 9.89 -3.64
N ARG A 371 -7.75 10.29 -4.86
CA ARG A 371 -8.71 10.76 -5.87
C ARG A 371 -9.59 9.64 -6.38
N VAL A 372 -9.00 8.47 -6.65
CA VAL A 372 -9.75 7.30 -7.12
C VAL A 372 -10.80 6.83 -6.11
N LEU A 373 -10.46 6.81 -4.81
CA LEU A 373 -11.41 6.46 -3.76
C LEU A 373 -12.51 7.50 -3.61
N ASN A 374 -12.22 8.78 -3.86
CA ASN A 374 -13.25 9.81 -3.90
C ASN A 374 -14.22 9.59 -5.07
N ASP A 375 -13.73 9.23 -6.25
CA ASP A 375 -14.59 8.87 -7.39
C ASP A 375 -15.44 7.64 -7.10
N LEU A 376 -14.85 6.62 -6.45
CA LEU A 376 -15.56 5.42 -6.02
C LEU A 376 -16.63 5.75 -4.96
N TYR A 377 -16.33 6.64 -4.02
CA TYR A 377 -17.31 7.15 -3.06
C TYR A 377 -18.49 7.83 -3.76
N HIS A 378 -18.23 8.68 -4.76
CA HIS A 378 -19.28 9.34 -5.54
C HIS A 378 -20.15 8.32 -6.28
N LEU A 379 -19.54 7.28 -6.87
CA LEU A 379 -20.25 6.20 -7.53
C LEU A 379 -21.23 5.50 -6.55
N PHE A 380 -20.83 5.18 -5.33
CA PHE A 380 -21.73 4.55 -4.34
C PHE A 380 -22.80 5.49 -3.78
N ARG A 381 -22.53 6.80 -3.74
CA ARG A 381 -23.44 7.78 -3.18
C ARG A 381 -24.55 8.18 -4.15
N TYR A 382 -24.23 8.29 -5.43
CA TYR A 382 -25.12 8.87 -6.44
C TYR A 382 -25.53 7.90 -7.55
N ASP A 383 -24.75 6.84 -7.80
CA ASP A 383 -24.97 5.88 -8.88
C ASP A 383 -25.15 4.44 -8.35
N HIS A 384 -25.36 3.49 -9.27
CA HIS A 384 -25.40 2.06 -8.97
C HIS A 384 -24.03 1.43 -9.23
N CYS A 385 -23.51 0.67 -8.26
CA CYS A 385 -22.30 -0.14 -8.41
C CYS A 385 -22.65 -1.62 -8.58
N ALA A 386 -22.28 -2.20 -9.72
CA ALA A 386 -22.51 -3.62 -10.00
C ALA A 386 -21.45 -4.52 -9.34
N GLN A 387 -20.17 -4.11 -9.35
CA GLN A 387 -19.05 -4.92 -8.83
C GLN A 387 -18.72 -4.65 -7.35
N ILE A 388 -19.73 -4.77 -6.48
CA ILE A 388 -19.62 -4.47 -5.04
C ILE A 388 -18.50 -5.27 -4.37
N SER A 389 -18.35 -6.56 -4.69
CA SER A 389 -17.29 -7.43 -4.16
C SER A 389 -15.89 -6.91 -4.47
N LYS A 390 -15.67 -6.46 -5.71
CA LYS A 390 -14.37 -5.91 -6.15
C LYS A 390 -14.12 -4.57 -5.48
N ALA A 391 -15.14 -3.70 -5.42
CA ALA A 391 -15.06 -2.42 -4.75
C ALA A 391 -14.73 -2.57 -3.25
N LEU A 392 -15.43 -3.44 -2.53
CA LEU A 392 -15.19 -3.71 -1.12
C LEU A 392 -13.74 -4.19 -0.89
N ASN A 393 -13.27 -5.14 -1.68
CA ASN A 393 -11.91 -5.67 -1.57
C ASN A 393 -10.86 -4.57 -1.77
N VAL A 394 -11.05 -3.73 -2.79
CA VAL A 394 -10.19 -2.58 -3.09
C VAL A 394 -10.18 -1.58 -1.92
N VAL A 395 -11.35 -1.21 -1.39
CA VAL A 395 -11.46 -0.24 -0.29
C VAL A 395 -10.77 -0.75 0.97
N LEU A 396 -11.03 -2.02 1.35
CA LEU A 396 -10.38 -2.63 2.51
C LEU A 396 -8.87 -2.68 2.35
N LYS A 397 -8.38 -3.14 1.19
CA LYS A 397 -6.94 -3.15 0.89
C LYS A 397 -6.34 -1.75 0.92
N ALA A 398 -7.01 -0.75 0.37
CA ALA A 398 -6.52 0.62 0.35
C ALA A 398 -6.39 1.20 1.76
N MET A 399 -7.40 0.99 2.61
CA MET A 399 -7.38 1.43 4.00
C MET A 399 -6.31 0.71 4.82
N ASP A 400 -6.19 -0.61 4.70
CA ASP A 400 -5.16 -1.37 5.41
C ASP A 400 -3.74 -0.99 4.94
N ARG A 401 -3.58 -0.72 3.65
CA ARG A 401 -2.28 -0.40 3.04
C ARG A 401 -1.77 0.98 3.43
N HIS A 402 -2.67 1.96 3.54
CA HIS A 402 -2.34 3.37 3.77
C HIS A 402 -2.94 3.87 5.08
N ILE A 403 -2.62 3.18 6.18
CA ILE A 403 -3.19 3.46 7.49
C ILE A 403 -2.87 4.87 8.00
N SER A 404 -1.71 5.43 7.63
CA SER A 404 -1.27 6.79 7.98
C SER A 404 -1.92 7.89 7.14
N GLU A 405 -2.56 7.55 6.02
CA GLU A 405 -3.09 8.53 5.07
C GLU A 405 -4.54 8.89 5.40
N LYS A 406 -4.71 10.01 6.12
CA LYS A 406 -6.03 10.50 6.58
C LYS A 406 -7.10 10.52 5.48
N HIS A 407 -6.78 11.07 4.31
CA HIS A 407 -7.76 11.20 3.21
C HIS A 407 -8.22 9.84 2.65
N ILE A 408 -7.34 8.83 2.66
CA ILE A 408 -7.69 7.46 2.26
C ILE A 408 -8.62 6.84 3.29
N GLN A 409 -8.34 7.01 4.58
CA GLN A 409 -9.19 6.49 5.66
C GLN A 409 -10.58 7.13 5.65
N ILE A 410 -10.66 8.45 5.45
CA ILE A 410 -11.94 9.17 5.37
C ILE A 410 -12.77 8.71 4.17
N SER A 411 -12.17 8.67 2.96
CA SER A 411 -12.88 8.27 1.74
C SER A 411 -13.27 6.79 1.77
N GLY A 412 -12.37 5.94 2.26
CA GLY A 412 -12.59 4.51 2.42
C GLY A 412 -13.72 4.20 3.41
N SER A 413 -13.68 4.79 4.61
CA SER A 413 -14.75 4.60 5.62
C SER A 413 -16.10 5.12 5.13
N ALA A 414 -16.13 6.26 4.43
CA ALA A 414 -17.35 6.77 3.81
C ALA A 414 -17.90 5.81 2.74
N THR A 415 -17.02 5.20 1.94
CA THR A 415 -17.41 4.20 0.93
C THR A 415 -17.93 2.92 1.60
N LEU A 416 -17.28 2.45 2.67
CA LEU A 416 -17.73 1.30 3.46
C LEU A 416 -19.13 1.53 4.05
N PHE A 417 -19.42 2.74 4.54
CA PHE A 417 -20.77 3.07 5.02
C PHE A 417 -21.84 2.80 3.96
N TYR A 418 -21.64 3.26 2.72
CA TYR A 418 -22.61 3.04 1.65
C TYR A 418 -22.71 1.57 1.23
N ILE A 419 -21.58 0.86 1.22
CA ILE A 419 -21.57 -0.59 0.93
C ILE A 419 -22.38 -1.35 1.99
N VAL A 420 -22.15 -1.10 3.29
CA VAL A 420 -22.81 -1.84 4.38
C VAL A 420 -24.26 -1.41 4.56
N LYS A 421 -24.60 -0.14 4.30
CA LYS A 421 -25.97 0.38 4.37
C LYS A 421 -26.88 -0.19 3.29
N ASN A 422 -26.32 -0.62 2.16
CA ASN A 422 -27.10 -1.07 1.01
C ASN A 422 -27.87 -2.36 1.34
N LYS A 423 -29.21 -2.25 1.36
CA LYS A 423 -30.13 -3.34 1.70
C LYS A 423 -30.38 -4.32 0.56
N ASP A 424 -29.95 -3.99 -0.65
CA ASP A 424 -30.12 -4.84 -1.84
C ASP A 424 -29.04 -5.93 -1.91
N ILE A 425 -28.03 -5.85 -1.05
CA ILE A 425 -26.94 -6.83 -0.96
C ILE A 425 -27.33 -7.91 0.06
N PRO A 426 -27.07 -9.20 -0.23
CA PRO A 426 -27.16 -10.26 0.76
C PRO A 426 -26.34 -9.96 2.01
N PRO A 427 -26.78 -10.41 3.21
CA PRO A 427 -26.01 -10.21 4.43
C PRO A 427 -24.57 -10.73 4.30
N PHE A 428 -23.60 -9.89 4.67
CA PHE A 428 -22.19 -10.27 4.64
C PHE A 428 -21.91 -11.47 5.57
N PRO A 429 -21.09 -12.45 5.12
CA PRO A 429 -20.54 -13.49 5.99
C PRO A 429 -19.81 -12.91 7.19
N ALA A 430 -19.81 -13.63 8.32
CA ALA A 430 -19.20 -13.18 9.57
C ALA A 430 -17.72 -12.78 9.40
N LYS A 431 -16.96 -13.50 8.57
CA LYS A 431 -15.56 -13.20 8.29
C LYS A 431 -15.39 -11.84 7.61
N ILE A 432 -16.21 -11.55 6.59
CA ILE A 432 -16.17 -10.25 5.89
C ILE A 432 -16.58 -9.12 6.83
N LYS A 433 -17.61 -9.32 7.66
CA LYS A 433 -18.00 -8.33 8.68
C LYS A 433 -16.83 -8.03 9.62
N ARG A 434 -16.14 -9.07 10.12
CA ARG A 434 -14.97 -8.90 11.00
C ARG A 434 -13.86 -8.11 10.30
N THR A 435 -13.56 -8.42 9.03
CA THR A 435 -12.58 -7.65 8.26
C THR A 435 -12.98 -6.19 8.12
N ILE A 436 -14.24 -5.89 7.77
CA ILE A 436 -14.72 -4.51 7.67
C ILE A 436 -14.58 -3.78 9.01
N ILE A 437 -15.03 -4.41 10.10
CA ILE A 437 -14.98 -3.81 11.44
C ILE A 437 -13.53 -3.58 11.88
N SER A 438 -12.63 -4.57 11.73
CA SER A 438 -11.23 -4.41 12.11
C SER A 438 -10.53 -3.34 11.28
N THR A 439 -10.70 -3.32 9.95
CA THR A 439 -10.12 -2.27 9.07
C THR A 439 -10.63 -0.89 9.45
N LEU A 440 -11.93 -0.76 9.74
CA LEU A 440 -12.53 0.50 10.17
C LEU A 440 -11.97 0.97 11.52
N LEU A 441 -11.88 0.07 12.51
CA LEU A 441 -11.30 0.38 13.83
C LEU A 441 -9.81 0.70 13.76
N ASN A 442 -9.06 0.09 12.83
CA ASN A 442 -7.68 0.44 12.57
C ASN A 442 -7.58 1.90 12.11
N GLY A 443 -8.38 2.27 11.10
CA GLY A 443 -8.42 3.64 10.57
C GLY A 443 -8.85 4.65 11.65
N MET A 444 -9.89 4.33 12.43
CA MET A 444 -10.33 5.18 13.54
C MET A 444 -9.22 5.34 14.59
N ASN A 445 -8.52 4.27 14.96
CA ASN A 445 -7.46 4.36 15.95
C ASN A 445 -6.24 5.18 15.48
N ALA A 446 -5.89 5.07 14.20
CA ALA A 446 -4.79 5.85 13.62
C ALA A 446 -5.12 7.35 13.51
N HIS A 447 -6.40 7.70 13.31
CA HIS A 447 -6.87 9.09 13.11
C HIS A 447 -7.92 9.49 14.13
N ARG A 448 -7.71 9.12 15.40
CA ARG A 448 -8.72 9.25 16.48
C ARG A 448 -9.17 10.68 16.76
N ASP A 449 -8.34 11.67 16.42
CA ASP A 449 -8.60 13.09 16.63
C ASP A 449 -9.27 13.76 15.41
N ASP A 450 -9.63 12.99 14.37
CA ASP A 450 -10.32 13.49 13.18
C ASP A 450 -11.84 13.27 13.23
N ASP A 451 -12.60 14.37 13.33
CA ASP A 451 -14.07 14.33 13.43
C ASP A 451 -14.74 13.61 12.27
N THR A 452 -14.23 13.78 11.04
CA THR A 452 -14.84 13.18 9.84
C THR A 452 -14.63 11.67 9.84
N MET A 453 -13.43 11.22 10.19
CA MET A 453 -13.12 9.80 10.34
C MET A 453 -13.96 9.16 11.45
N MET A 454 -14.05 9.81 12.62
CA MET A 454 -14.88 9.30 13.73
C MET A 454 -16.35 9.21 13.35
N ARG A 455 -16.88 10.26 12.69
CA ARG A 455 -18.26 10.29 12.20
C ARG A 455 -18.55 9.12 11.25
N ASN A 456 -17.71 8.94 10.22
CA ASN A 456 -17.89 7.86 9.25
C ASN A 456 -17.76 6.48 9.89
N GLY A 457 -16.79 6.34 10.80
CA GLY A 457 -16.57 5.13 11.60
C GLY A 457 -17.81 4.74 12.40
N CYS A 458 -18.29 5.63 13.25
CA CYS A 458 -19.47 5.38 14.08
C CYS A 458 -20.73 5.10 13.25
N LEU A 459 -20.98 5.86 12.18
CA LEU A 459 -22.13 5.64 11.29
C LEU A 459 -22.10 4.27 10.60
N THR A 460 -20.91 3.81 10.22
CA THR A 460 -20.70 2.49 9.62
C THR A 460 -20.92 1.39 10.67
N LEU A 461 -20.37 1.55 11.88
CA LEU A 461 -20.57 0.60 12.99
C LEU A 461 -22.05 0.44 13.36
N CYS A 462 -22.84 1.51 13.31
CA CYS A 462 -24.30 1.47 13.54
C CYS A 462 -25.06 0.60 12.52
N GLN A 463 -24.46 0.22 11.38
CA GLN A 463 -25.10 -0.69 10.42
C GLN A 463 -24.93 -2.17 10.78
N PHE A 464 -24.11 -2.51 11.79
CA PHE A 464 -23.89 -3.87 12.26
C PHE A 464 -24.79 -4.22 13.45
N LYS A 465 -24.92 -5.52 13.75
CA LYS A 465 -25.68 -6.00 14.91
C LYS A 465 -24.83 -5.85 16.18
N ILE A 466 -24.99 -4.74 16.88
CA ILE A 466 -24.34 -4.48 18.17
C ILE A 466 -25.08 -5.25 19.28
N PRO A 467 -24.37 -5.95 20.20
CA PRO A 467 -22.92 -6.12 20.29
C PRO A 467 -22.38 -7.30 19.49
N HIS A 468 -23.23 -8.22 19.01
CA HIS A 468 -22.84 -9.53 18.49
C HIS A 468 -21.76 -9.48 17.39
N ASP A 469 -21.88 -8.58 16.43
CA ASP A 469 -20.93 -8.46 15.32
C ASP A 469 -19.59 -7.85 15.75
N VAL A 470 -19.49 -7.18 16.91
CA VAL A 470 -18.30 -6.44 17.38
C VAL A 470 -17.62 -7.03 18.62
N LEU A 471 -18.16 -8.10 19.22
CA LEU A 471 -17.63 -8.70 20.46
C LEU A 471 -16.14 -9.08 20.38
N PHE A 472 -15.65 -9.46 19.20
CA PHE A 472 -14.26 -9.86 18.99
C PHE A 472 -13.25 -8.69 19.09
N GLU A 473 -13.73 -7.45 18.99
CA GLU A 473 -12.95 -6.20 19.12
C GLU A 473 -13.52 -5.32 20.25
N TYR A 474 -14.23 -5.93 21.20
CA TYR A 474 -15.02 -5.22 22.21
C TYR A 474 -14.20 -4.19 23.00
N GLU A 475 -13.06 -4.60 23.55
CA GLU A 475 -12.17 -3.73 24.33
C GLU A 475 -11.68 -2.53 23.51
N ARG A 476 -11.22 -2.77 22.28
CA ARG A 476 -10.75 -1.71 21.38
C ARG A 476 -11.85 -0.73 21.02
N LEU A 477 -13.06 -1.22 20.74
CA LEU A 477 -14.21 -0.39 20.45
C LEU A 477 -14.64 0.45 21.67
N VAL A 478 -14.67 -0.14 22.87
CA VAL A 478 -15.00 0.60 24.10
C VAL A 478 -13.98 1.70 24.36
N LEU A 479 -12.69 1.41 24.27
CA LEU A 479 -11.63 2.43 24.42
C LEU A 479 -11.81 3.57 23.41
N MET A 480 -12.17 3.26 22.16
CA MET A 480 -12.45 4.24 21.11
C MET A 480 -13.65 5.12 21.47
N LEU A 481 -14.77 4.51 21.87
CA LEU A 481 -15.99 5.24 22.21
C LEU A 481 -15.80 6.11 23.44
N LEU A 482 -15.10 5.62 24.46
CA LEU A 482 -14.75 6.41 25.64
C LEU A 482 -13.85 7.60 25.31
N HIS A 483 -12.97 7.46 24.32
CA HIS A 483 -12.19 8.59 23.79
C HIS A 483 -13.10 9.61 23.09
N ILE A 484 -14.00 9.15 22.21
CA ILE A 484 -15.00 9.99 21.51
C ILE A 484 -15.85 10.77 22.50
N VAL A 485 -16.43 10.11 23.50
CA VAL A 485 -17.29 10.74 24.52
C VAL A 485 -16.57 11.83 25.31
N SER A 486 -15.27 11.61 25.60
CA SER A 486 -14.49 12.50 26.46
C SER A 486 -13.90 13.71 25.72
N ASN A 487 -13.47 13.52 24.47
CA ASN A 487 -12.54 14.44 23.82
C ASN A 487 -13.11 15.13 22.58
N MET A 488 -14.16 14.59 21.97
CA MET A 488 -14.79 15.21 20.80
C MET A 488 -15.56 16.46 21.18
N GLU A 489 -15.88 17.29 20.18
CA GLU A 489 -16.65 18.52 20.36
C GLU A 489 -17.91 18.27 21.18
N GLN A 490 -18.06 19.04 22.26
CA GLN A 490 -19.20 18.93 23.16
C GLN A 490 -20.48 19.30 22.41
N GLU A 491 -21.50 18.45 22.49
CA GLU A 491 -22.76 18.56 21.73
C GLU A 491 -22.63 18.22 20.24
N GLY A 492 -21.41 17.94 19.80
CA GLY A 492 -21.11 17.51 18.45
C GLY A 492 -21.81 16.20 18.10
N PHE A 493 -22.22 16.09 16.84
CA PHE A 493 -22.90 14.92 16.29
C PHE A 493 -22.15 13.60 16.58
N VAL A 494 -20.81 13.63 16.53
CA VAL A 494 -19.94 12.46 16.77
C VAL A 494 -20.02 12.00 18.22
N GLN A 495 -20.01 12.94 19.19
CA GLN A 495 -20.13 12.64 20.62
C GLN A 495 -21.46 11.93 20.89
N ARG A 496 -22.56 12.44 20.33
CA ARG A 496 -23.91 11.84 20.50
C ARG A 496 -23.93 10.38 20.04
N ILE A 497 -23.46 10.08 18.82
CA ILE A 497 -23.41 8.69 18.31
C ILE A 497 -22.50 7.82 19.19
N GLY A 498 -21.37 8.36 19.65
CA GLY A 498 -20.47 7.65 20.56
C GLY A 498 -21.17 7.19 21.85
N ILE A 499 -21.99 8.06 22.44
CA ILE A 499 -22.78 7.78 23.64
C ILE A 499 -23.84 6.68 23.35
N TYR A 500 -24.58 6.80 22.25
CA TYR A 500 -25.56 5.78 21.84
C TYR A 500 -24.93 4.40 21.63
N LEU A 501 -23.79 4.34 20.94
CA LEU A 501 -23.06 3.09 20.71
C LEU A 501 -22.52 2.50 22.01
N LEU A 502 -21.97 3.33 22.89
CA LEU A 502 -21.45 2.90 24.19
C LEU A 502 -22.56 2.35 25.08
N ASN A 503 -23.72 3.01 25.13
CA ASN A 503 -24.89 2.52 25.86
C ASN A 503 -25.38 1.18 25.29
N SER A 504 -25.48 1.07 23.96
CA SER A 504 -25.87 -0.17 23.29
C SER A 504 -24.93 -1.34 23.62
N LEU A 505 -23.63 -1.08 23.72
CA LEU A 505 -22.63 -2.07 24.14
C LEU A 505 -22.73 -2.42 25.62
N ALA A 506 -23.06 -1.47 26.49
CA ALA A 506 -23.15 -1.70 27.93
C ALA A 506 -24.40 -2.48 28.32
N CYS A 507 -25.55 -2.20 27.70
CA CYS A 507 -26.83 -2.84 28.05
C CYS A 507 -26.92 -4.32 27.66
N GLN A 508 -26.17 -4.75 26.64
CA GLN A 508 -26.37 -6.06 25.99
C GLN A 508 -25.24 -7.07 26.23
N VAL A 509 -24.31 -6.78 27.15
CA VAL A 509 -23.19 -7.66 27.51
C VAL A 509 -23.23 -8.04 28.99
N ASP A 510 -22.53 -9.11 29.38
CA ASP A 510 -22.51 -9.63 30.75
C ASP A 510 -21.10 -9.96 31.25
N ASN A 511 -20.97 -10.23 32.55
CA ASN A 511 -19.75 -10.74 33.20
C ASN A 511 -18.50 -9.90 32.89
N TYR A 512 -17.52 -10.50 32.20
CA TYR A 512 -16.21 -9.91 31.91
C TYR A 512 -16.31 -8.57 31.17
N GLN A 513 -17.22 -8.45 30.19
CA GLN A 513 -17.38 -7.20 29.45
C GLN A 513 -17.91 -6.05 30.33
N LYS A 514 -18.82 -6.35 31.28
CA LYS A 514 -19.31 -5.35 32.25
C LYS A 514 -18.22 -4.95 33.24
N GLN A 515 -17.40 -5.91 33.69
CA GLN A 515 -16.23 -5.62 34.54
C GLN A 515 -15.24 -4.73 33.80
N LEU A 516 -14.90 -5.06 32.55
CA LEU A 516 -14.01 -4.26 31.71
C LEU A 516 -14.52 -2.82 31.54
N LEU A 517 -15.82 -2.60 31.33
CA LEU A 517 -16.39 -1.24 31.28
C LEU A 517 -16.15 -0.47 32.58
N GLY A 518 -16.30 -1.13 33.73
CA GLY A 518 -15.98 -0.57 35.04
C GLY A 518 -14.50 -0.24 35.18
N ASP A 519 -13.62 -1.17 34.82
CA ASP A 519 -12.17 -1.02 34.89
C ASP A 519 -11.65 0.10 33.97
N LEU A 520 -12.34 0.35 32.85
CA LEU A 520 -12.06 1.45 31.91
C LEU A 520 -12.68 2.79 32.34
N CYS A 521 -13.28 2.85 33.53
CA CYS A 521 -13.92 4.01 34.10
C CYS A 521 -15.02 4.63 33.21
N ALA A 522 -15.81 3.78 32.56
CA ALA A 522 -16.88 4.22 31.66
C ALA A 522 -17.95 5.03 32.42
N ILE A 523 -18.33 4.58 33.62
CA ILE A 523 -19.38 5.21 34.42
C ILE A 523 -18.95 6.60 34.89
N GLU A 524 -17.71 6.76 35.35
CA GLU A 524 -17.16 8.04 35.78
C GLU A 524 -17.14 9.06 34.65
N LYS A 525 -16.84 8.60 33.42
CA LYS A 525 -16.89 9.45 32.22
C LYS A 525 -18.32 9.90 31.88
N MET A 526 -19.30 9.00 31.98
CA MET A 526 -20.71 9.34 31.76
C MET A 526 -21.23 10.30 32.83
N LEU A 527 -20.93 10.04 34.11
CA LEU A 527 -21.28 10.94 35.21
C LEU A 527 -20.67 12.34 35.04
N LYS A 528 -19.42 12.42 34.60
CA LYS A 528 -18.77 13.71 34.30
C LYS A 528 -19.52 14.46 33.20
N LEU A 529 -19.92 13.76 32.13
CA LEU A 529 -20.69 14.34 31.03
C LEU A 529 -22.07 14.83 31.49
N ILE A 530 -22.77 14.06 32.32
CA ILE A 530 -24.06 14.45 32.93
C ILE A 530 -23.88 15.70 33.80
N CYS A 531 -22.88 15.71 34.68
CA CYS A 531 -22.54 16.87 35.50
C CYS A 531 -22.26 18.12 34.65
N ASP A 532 -21.47 17.98 33.57
CA ASP A 532 -21.16 19.08 32.67
C ASP A 532 -22.41 19.63 31.96
N ARG A 533 -23.32 18.75 31.51
CA ARG A 533 -24.62 19.11 30.89
C ARG A 533 -25.52 19.87 31.87
N ILE A 534 -25.65 19.36 33.10
CA ILE A 534 -26.42 19.99 34.19
C ILE A 534 -25.85 21.39 34.50
N ASN A 535 -24.52 21.50 34.65
CA ASN A 535 -23.85 22.77 34.94
C ASN A 535 -24.08 23.81 33.83
N ARG A 536 -24.14 23.38 32.58
CA ARG A 536 -24.43 24.22 31.41
C ARG A 536 -25.92 24.48 31.19
N LYS A 537 -26.81 23.83 31.95
CA LYS A 537 -28.27 23.87 31.80
C LYS A 537 -28.73 23.41 30.40
N VAL A 538 -28.05 22.41 29.83
CA VAL A 538 -28.41 21.79 28.55
C VAL A 538 -29.22 20.53 28.84
N CYS A 539 -30.40 20.41 28.23
CA CYS A 539 -31.27 19.24 28.32
C CYS A 539 -31.49 18.68 26.91
N ASP A 540 -30.87 17.54 26.61
CA ASP A 540 -30.94 16.86 25.33
C ASP A 540 -31.06 15.34 25.50
N ASP A 541 -31.27 14.64 24.38
CA ASP A 541 -31.39 13.17 24.30
C ASP A 541 -30.17 12.44 24.89
N VAL A 542 -29.01 13.10 24.91
CA VAL A 542 -27.79 12.58 25.53
C VAL A 542 -27.98 12.31 27.03
N LEU A 543 -28.71 13.16 27.76
CA LEU A 543 -28.99 12.95 29.19
C LEU A 543 -29.96 11.79 29.45
N GLU A 544 -30.80 11.43 28.49
CA GLU A 544 -31.68 10.27 28.60
C GLU A 544 -30.91 8.95 28.38
N VAL A 545 -29.88 9.00 27.54
CA VAL A 545 -29.12 7.82 27.08
C VAL A 545 -27.89 7.54 27.95
N ALA A 546 -27.26 8.58 28.49
CA ALA A 546 -26.09 8.49 29.36
C ALA A 546 -26.47 8.08 30.79
#